data_AF-A0A7Y4Z3T4-F1
#
_entry.id   AF-A0A7Y4Z3T4-F1
#
_cell.length_a   1.000
_cell.length_b   1.000
_cell.length_c   1.000
_cell.angle_alpha   90.00
_cell.angle_beta   90.00
_cell.angle_gamma   90.00
#
_symmetry.space_group_name_H-M   'P 1'
#
loop_
_entity.id
_entity.type
_entity.pdbx_description
1 polymer ?
#
loop_
_entity_poly.entity_id
_entity_poly.type
_entity_poly.pdbx_seq_one_letter_code
_entity_poly.pdbx_strand_id
1 'polypeptide(L)'
;MKTELLEGVKEREKDLASFILNKSYERINYFESDGILTYIVLEDGSRVKIDLFLHQLEKVLSPKVFYRCGWSFIVNLTKIHEYWVLEYPFLVMENGEIIPVPQSEKDAISGLISRELIMRKD
;
A
#
# COMPACT_ATOMS: atom_id res chain seq x y z
N MET A 1 19.20 -18.43 23.23
CA MET A 1 18.11 -17.58 23.76
C MET A 1 17.82 -16.33 22.92
N LYS A 2 18.67 -15.29 22.86
CA LYS A 2 18.38 -14.07 22.06
C LYS A 2 18.24 -14.35 20.55
N THR A 3 19.14 -15.17 20.01
CA THR A 3 19.16 -15.52 18.58
C THR A 3 17.94 -16.35 18.16
N GLU A 4 17.54 -17.33 18.96
CA GLU A 4 16.35 -18.16 18.69
C GLU A 4 15.04 -17.35 18.78
N LEU A 5 14.98 -16.38 19.70
CA LEU A 5 13.86 -15.46 19.80
C LEU A 5 13.74 -14.59 18.54
N LEU A 6 14.87 -14.09 18.03
CA LEU A 6 14.93 -13.26 16.81
C LEU A 6 14.60 -14.08 15.55
N GLU A 7 15.10 -15.31 15.43
CA GLU A 7 14.74 -16.23 14.35
C GLU A 7 13.24 -16.54 14.35
N GLY A 8 12.66 -16.83 15.52
CA GLY A 8 11.23 -17.10 15.65
C GLY A 8 10.32 -15.89 15.39
N VAL A 9 10.81 -14.66 15.61
CA VAL A 9 10.11 -13.42 15.22
C VAL A 9 10.11 -13.26 13.71
N LYS A 10 11.26 -13.43 13.05
CA LYS A 10 11.40 -13.35 11.59
C LYS A 10 10.54 -14.39 10.86
N GLU A 11 10.49 -15.63 11.37
CA GLU A 11 9.66 -16.67 10.75
C GLU A 11 8.17 -16.34 10.87
N ARG A 12 7.71 -15.84 12.03
CA ARG A 12 6.31 -15.40 12.20
C ARG A 12 5.92 -14.22 11.32
N GLU A 13 6.83 -13.29 11.09
CA GLU A 13 6.60 -12.15 10.20
C GLU A 13 6.53 -12.58 8.74
N LYS A 14 7.39 -13.51 8.35
CA LYS A 14 7.35 -14.16 7.04
C LYS A 14 6.06 -14.95 6.85
N ASP A 15 5.57 -15.62 7.90
CA ASP A 15 4.29 -16.32 7.89
C ASP A 15 3.12 -15.35 7.78
N LEU A 16 3.16 -14.22 8.49
CA LEU A 16 2.13 -13.18 8.41
C LEU A 16 2.09 -12.53 7.02
N ALA A 17 3.25 -12.17 6.47
CA ALA A 17 3.37 -11.67 5.11
C ALA A 17 2.88 -12.72 4.10
N SER A 18 3.29 -13.98 4.24
CA SER A 18 2.86 -15.08 3.37
C SER A 18 1.36 -15.37 3.50
N PHE A 19 0.79 -15.28 4.70
CA PHE A 19 -0.64 -15.46 4.94
C PHE A 19 -1.45 -14.34 4.30
N ILE A 20 -1.03 -13.09 4.49
CA ILE A 20 -1.69 -11.92 3.91
C ILE A 20 -1.59 -11.94 2.38
N LEU A 21 -0.43 -12.27 1.82
CA LEU A 21 -0.22 -12.40 0.38
C LEU A 21 -1.00 -13.57 -0.25
N ASN A 22 -1.09 -14.72 0.42
CA ASN A 22 -1.75 -15.91 -0.15
C ASN A 22 -3.27 -15.96 0.05
N LYS A 23 -3.83 -15.25 1.06
CA LYS A 23 -5.24 -15.40 1.41
C LYS A 23 -6.07 -14.12 1.27
N SER A 24 -5.46 -12.93 1.23
CA SER A 24 -6.21 -11.69 1.46
C SER A 24 -5.70 -10.46 0.68
N TYR A 25 -4.95 -10.59 -0.43
CA TYR A 25 -4.53 -9.38 -1.17
C TYR A 25 -5.73 -8.52 -1.61
N GLU A 26 -6.88 -9.14 -1.88
CA GLU A 26 -8.16 -8.49 -2.20
C GLU A 26 -8.75 -7.68 -1.05
N ARG A 27 -8.26 -7.88 0.18
CA ARG A 27 -8.70 -7.14 1.37
C ARG A 27 -7.73 -6.03 1.76
N ILE A 28 -6.58 -5.91 1.09
CA ILE A 28 -5.57 -4.90 1.38
C ILE A 28 -5.84 -3.67 0.54
N ASN A 29 -6.04 -2.52 1.16
CA ASN A 29 -6.14 -1.24 0.46
C ASN A 29 -4.76 -0.65 0.19
N TYR A 30 -3.90 -0.58 1.20
CA TYR A 30 -2.55 -0.05 1.05
C TYR A 30 -1.64 -0.49 2.19
N PHE A 31 -0.35 -0.22 2.02
CA PHE A 31 0.65 -0.27 3.07
C PHE A 31 1.09 1.15 3.39
N GLU A 32 1.32 1.43 4.66
CA GLU A 32 1.76 2.74 5.14
C GLU A 32 3.00 2.60 6.01
N SER A 33 3.99 3.45 5.78
CA SER A 33 5.11 3.67 6.68
C SER A 33 4.78 4.84 7.61
N ASP A 34 4.82 4.59 8.91
CA ASP A 34 4.75 5.61 9.96
C ASP A 34 6.01 5.49 10.83
N GLY A 35 6.96 6.38 10.57
CA GLY A 35 8.31 6.31 11.11
C GLY A 35 9.03 5.02 10.72
N ILE A 36 9.44 4.23 11.71
CA ILE A 36 10.10 2.93 11.51
C ILE A 36 9.10 1.77 11.37
N LEU A 37 7.80 2.04 11.55
CA LEU A 37 6.76 1.02 11.52
C LEU A 37 6.15 0.96 10.13
N THR A 38 5.80 -0.25 9.69
CA THR A 38 4.99 -0.46 8.50
C THR A 38 3.68 -1.12 8.88
N TYR A 39 2.59 -0.64 8.30
CA TYR A 39 1.25 -1.13 8.50
C TYR A 39 0.67 -1.65 7.20
N ILE A 40 -0.10 -2.72 7.30
CA ILE A 40 -1.02 -3.21 6.27
C ILE A 40 -2.39 -2.66 6.63
N VAL A 41 -2.99 -1.89 5.74
CA VAL A 41 -4.31 -1.30 5.95
C VAL A 41 -5.33 -2.07 5.13
N LEU A 42 -6.32 -2.64 5.82
CA LEU A 42 -7.35 -3.46 5.23
C LEU A 42 -8.58 -2.64 4.81
N GLU A 43 -9.45 -3.24 4.01
CA GLU A 43 -10.70 -2.66 3.49
C GLU A 43 -11.64 -2.12 4.60
N ASP A 44 -11.58 -2.69 5.81
CA ASP A 44 -12.35 -2.26 6.96
C ASP A 44 -11.65 -1.14 7.77
N GLY A 45 -10.51 -0.65 7.28
CA GLY A 45 -9.67 0.35 7.95
C GLY A 45 -8.79 -0.22 9.07
N SER A 46 -8.88 -1.51 9.38
CA SER A 46 -8.00 -2.11 10.40
C SER A 46 -6.54 -2.12 9.93
N ARG A 47 -5.63 -1.96 10.90
CA ARG A 47 -4.19 -1.82 10.66
C ARG A 47 -3.44 -2.96 11.31
N VAL A 48 -2.68 -3.70 10.51
CA VAL A 48 -1.79 -4.77 10.98
C VAL A 48 -0.35 -4.30 10.88
N LYS A 49 0.33 -4.17 12.02
CA LYS A 49 1.76 -3.83 12.06
C LYS A 49 2.60 -5.02 11.57
N ILE A 50 3.62 -4.72 10.77
CA ILE A 50 4.64 -5.67 10.29
C ILE A 50 6.05 -5.11 10.48
N ASP A 51 7.05 -6.00 10.58
CA ASP A 51 8.48 -5.65 10.69
C ASP A 51 9.20 -5.76 9.33
N LEU A 52 8.51 -5.33 8.27
CA LEU A 52 9.07 -5.21 6.93
C LEU A 52 8.96 -3.77 6.48
N PHE A 53 10.04 -3.23 5.92
CA PHE A 53 10.00 -1.93 5.28
C PHE A 53 9.28 -1.98 3.93
N LEU A 54 8.69 -0.87 3.52
CA LEU A 54 8.04 -0.74 2.21
C LEU A 54 8.95 -1.15 1.04
N HIS A 55 10.25 -0.82 1.07
CA HIS A 55 11.18 -1.21 0.00
C HIS A 55 11.45 -2.73 -0.07
N GLN A 56 11.19 -3.47 1.00
CA GLN A 56 11.25 -4.93 1.01
C GLN A 56 9.96 -5.50 0.42
N LEU A 57 8.80 -4.92 0.79
CA LEU A 57 7.50 -5.28 0.23
C LEU A 57 7.45 -5.08 -1.28
N GLU A 58 8.00 -3.98 -1.78
CA GLU A 58 8.05 -3.67 -3.22
C GLU A 58 8.75 -4.75 -4.06
N LYS A 59 9.71 -5.49 -3.47
CA LYS A 59 10.42 -6.58 -4.17
C LYS A 59 9.59 -7.86 -4.31
N VAL A 60 8.53 -8.01 -3.50
CA VAL A 60 7.73 -9.24 -3.42
C VAL A 60 6.28 -9.03 -3.87
N LEU A 61 5.79 -7.79 -3.81
CA LEU A 61 4.45 -7.44 -4.26
C LEU A 61 4.37 -7.40 -5.79
N SER A 62 3.25 -7.87 -6.34
CA SER A 62 3.00 -7.80 -7.77
C SER A 62 2.86 -6.33 -8.21
N PRO A 63 3.70 -5.82 -9.13
CA PRO A 63 3.60 -4.45 -9.61
C PRO A 63 2.35 -4.20 -10.47
N LYS A 64 1.61 -5.26 -10.83
CA LYS A 64 0.32 -5.14 -11.51
C LYS A 64 -0.83 -4.77 -10.55
N VAL A 65 -0.63 -5.01 -9.25
CA VAL A 65 -1.64 -4.80 -8.21
C VAL A 65 -1.21 -3.69 -7.27
N PHE A 66 0.08 -3.60 -6.96
CA PHE A 66 0.60 -2.65 -6.00
C PHE A 66 1.56 -1.66 -6.66
N TYR A 67 1.44 -0.39 -6.26
CA TYR A 67 2.29 0.69 -6.73
C TYR A 67 2.91 1.44 -5.56
N ARG A 68 4.22 1.72 -5.61
CA ARG A 68 4.90 2.55 -4.63
C ARG A 68 4.52 4.01 -4.86
N CYS A 69 3.75 4.59 -3.93
CA CYS A 69 3.27 5.96 -3.98
C CYS A 69 4.07 6.83 -2.99
N GLY A 70 5.16 7.42 -3.45
CA GLY A 70 6.08 8.20 -2.63
C GLY A 70 6.77 7.41 -1.51
N TRP A 71 7.18 8.13 -0.47
CA TRP A 71 8.01 7.57 0.60
C TRP A 71 7.21 6.73 1.60
N SER A 72 5.94 7.07 1.82
CA SER A 72 5.16 6.52 2.92
C SER A 72 4.11 5.49 2.51
N PHE A 73 3.87 5.26 1.21
CA PHE A 73 2.75 4.41 0.80
C PHE A 73 3.09 3.41 -0.30
N ILE A 74 2.51 2.22 -0.21
CA ILE A 74 2.32 1.31 -1.35
C ILE A 74 0.82 1.08 -1.49
N VAL A 75 0.22 1.52 -2.58
CA VAL A 75 -1.24 1.47 -2.78
C VAL A 75 -1.63 0.23 -3.59
N ASN A 76 -2.77 -0.37 -3.27
CA ASN A 76 -3.40 -1.37 -4.12
C ASN A 76 -4.20 -0.65 -5.22
N LEU A 77 -3.75 -0.77 -6.47
CA LEU A 77 -4.36 -0.16 -7.65
C LEU A 77 -5.81 -0.63 -7.86
N THR A 78 -6.13 -1.86 -7.45
CA THR A 78 -7.48 -2.43 -7.58
C THR A 78 -8.47 -1.90 -6.54
N LYS A 79 -7.97 -1.12 -5.56
CA LYS A 79 -8.73 -0.57 -4.43
C LYS A 79 -8.80 0.95 -4.43
N ILE A 80 -8.43 1.57 -5.55
CA ILE A 80 -8.59 3.01 -5.74
C ILE A 80 -10.06 3.27 -6.10
N HIS A 81 -10.72 4.08 -5.29
CA HIS A 81 -12.06 4.57 -5.56
C HIS A 81 -12.04 5.75 -6.53
N GLU A 82 -11.17 6.74 -6.28
CA GLU A 82 -11.02 7.93 -7.11
C GLU A 82 -9.57 8.41 -7.12
N TYR A 83 -9.17 9.08 -8.19
CA TYR A 83 -7.90 9.79 -8.28
C TYR A 83 -8.13 11.25 -8.68
N TRP A 84 -7.88 12.17 -7.76
CA TRP A 84 -8.07 13.60 -7.97
C TRP A 84 -6.81 14.25 -8.51
N VAL A 85 -6.87 14.68 -9.77
CA VAL A 85 -5.74 15.28 -10.47
C VAL A 85 -5.79 16.80 -10.34
N LEU A 86 -5.25 17.31 -9.24
CA LEU A 86 -5.21 18.74 -8.90
C LEU A 86 -3.76 19.27 -8.82
N GLU A 87 -3.59 20.45 -8.22
CA GLU A 87 -2.27 21.00 -7.84
C GLU A 87 -1.61 20.12 -6.76
N TYR A 88 -2.40 19.60 -5.82
CA TYR A 88 -2.00 18.61 -4.84
C TYR A 88 -2.80 17.32 -5.09
N PRO A 89 -2.27 16.40 -5.91
CA PRO A 89 -3.02 15.22 -6.31
C PRO A 89 -3.14 14.21 -5.16
N PHE A 90 -4.24 13.47 -5.11
CA PHE A 90 -4.48 12.46 -4.09
C PHE A 90 -5.39 11.34 -4.60
N LEU A 91 -5.21 10.15 -4.04
CA LEU A 91 -6.09 9.01 -4.21
C LEU A 91 -7.12 8.97 -3.08
N VAL A 92 -8.33 8.53 -3.40
CA VAL A 92 -9.32 8.05 -2.45
C VAL A 92 -9.35 6.53 -2.59
N MET A 93 -9.10 5.81 -1.50
CA MET A 93 -9.15 4.34 -1.47
C MET A 93 -10.58 3.86 -1.21
N GLU A 94 -10.90 2.58 -1.46
CA GLU A 94 -12.24 2.02 -1.23
C GLU A 94 -12.75 2.19 0.21
N ASN A 95 -11.86 2.27 1.21
CA ASN A 95 -12.22 2.54 2.60
C ASN A 95 -12.41 4.04 2.91
N GLY A 96 -12.32 4.92 1.91
CA GLY A 96 -12.45 6.37 2.04
C GLY A 96 -11.18 7.11 2.49
N GLU A 97 -10.08 6.40 2.78
CA GLU A 97 -8.82 7.02 3.17
C GLU A 97 -8.17 7.76 2.00
N ILE A 98 -7.50 8.87 2.32
CA ILE A 98 -6.87 9.75 1.33
C ILE A 98 -5.36 9.52 1.32
N ILE A 99 -4.82 9.13 0.17
CA ILE A 99 -3.38 8.94 -0.02
C ILE A 99 -2.83 10.10 -0.85
N PRO A 100 -1.95 10.94 -0.30
CA PRO A 100 -1.32 12.02 -1.07
C PRO A 100 -0.41 11.43 -2.14
N VAL A 101 -0.54 11.94 -3.37
CA VAL A 101 0.29 11.54 -4.50
C VAL A 101 1.38 12.59 -4.69
N PRO A 102 2.66 12.21 -4.70
CA PRO A 102 3.73 13.13 -5.08
C PRO A 102 3.51 13.66 -6.50
N GLN A 103 3.79 14.94 -6.71
CA GLN A 103 3.61 15.57 -8.03
C GLN A 103 4.36 14.82 -9.15
N SER A 104 5.52 14.25 -8.84
CA SER A 104 6.34 13.45 -9.75
C SER A 104 5.69 12.14 -10.22
N GLU A 105 4.69 11.65 -9.49
CA GLU A 105 4.02 10.36 -9.75
C GLU A 105 2.64 10.56 -10.41
N LYS A 106 2.22 11.81 -10.59
CA LYS A 106 0.89 12.18 -11.08
C LYS A 106 0.52 11.48 -12.39
N ASP A 107 1.43 11.52 -13.36
CA ASP A 107 1.21 10.94 -14.69
C ASP A 107 1.39 9.42 -14.68
N ALA A 108 2.29 8.90 -13.84
CA ALA A 108 2.53 7.47 -13.69
C ALA A 108 1.26 6.77 -13.19
N ILE A 109 0.64 7.28 -12.12
CA ILE A 109 -0.62 6.73 -11.59
C ILE A 109 -1.75 6.83 -12.63
N SER A 110 -1.86 7.96 -13.34
CA SER A 110 -2.87 8.12 -14.42
C SER A 110 -2.75 7.05 -15.51
N GLY A 111 -1.53 6.55 -15.76
CA GLY A 111 -1.28 5.48 -16.74
C GLY A 111 -1.51 4.07 -16.21
N LEU A 112 -1.66 3.89 -14.89
CA LEU A 112 -1.81 2.59 -14.24
C LEU A 112 -3.27 2.26 -13.88
N ILE A 113 -4.16 3.25 -13.89
CA ILE A 113 -5.56 3.09 -13.49
C ILE A 113 -6.52 3.38 -14.64
N SER A 114 -7.76 2.92 -14.50
CA SER A 114 -8.79 3.18 -15.48
C SER A 114 -9.22 4.65 -15.49
N ARG A 115 -9.59 5.16 -16.68
CA ARG A 115 -9.85 6.61 -16.88
C ARG A 115 -11.07 7.12 -16.11
N GLU A 116 -12.05 6.25 -15.85
CA GLU A 116 -13.26 6.54 -15.10
C GLU A 116 -12.99 6.86 -13.63
N LEU A 117 -11.83 6.45 -13.09
CA LEU A 117 -11.43 6.78 -11.72
C LEU A 117 -10.77 8.16 -11.65
N ILE A 118 -10.41 8.77 -12.78
CA ILE A 118 -9.64 10.02 -12.84
C ILE A 118 -10.58 11.22 -12.78
N MET A 119 -10.55 11.92 -11.65
CA MET A 119 -11.31 13.14 -11.40
C MET A 119 -10.47 14.37 -11.70
N ARG A 120 -11.08 15.34 -12.38
CA ARG A 120 -10.48 16.64 -12.70
C ARG A 120 -11.45 17.72 -12.23
N LYS A 121 -10.91 18.79 -11.68
CA LYS A 121 -11.71 19.99 -11.42
C LYS A 121 -11.89 20.72 -12.76
N ASP A 122 -13.14 21.03 -13.08
CA ASP A 122 -13.51 21.89 -14.21
C ASP A 122 -12.88 23.29 -14.10
#